data_AF-A0A8F5GW81-F1
#
_entry.id   AF-A0A8F5GW81-F1
#
_cell.length_a   1.000
_cell.length_b   1.000
_cell.length_c   1.000
_cell.angle_alpha   90.00
_cell.angle_beta   90.00
_cell.angle_gamma   90.00
#
_symmetry.space_group_name_H-M   'P 1'
#
loop_
_entity.id
_entity.type
_entity.pdbx_description
1 polymer ?
#
loop_
_entity_poly.entity_id
_entity_poly.type
_entity_poly.pdbx_seq_one_letter_code
_entity_poly.pdbx_strand_id
1 'polypeptide(L)'
;MNEVDYPLDIGEKLLELAIYCKRSVRGFRSRAREMPQMIQQLGLIPSLTFLLSKIDDKNLIPSIQYFIKGKEIKDENNLCEEIEDKGYTSYLVVSFAWIKLKLNDVQFIDKCDNIEELTDCIKKDYISVLKTLKNDKNLLSKIEDSVLNFSIELKKIVDGIYGGEGDRGSS
;
A
#
# COMPACT_ATOMS: atom_id res chain seq x y z
N MET A 1 12.13 -11.29 -4.95
CA MET A 1 12.02 -10.09 -4.11
C MET A 1 11.67 -10.53 -2.69
N ASN A 2 12.46 -10.14 -1.70
CA ASN A 2 12.29 -10.55 -0.29
C ASN A 2 11.57 -9.44 0.54
N GLU A 3 11.30 -9.71 1.83
CA GLU A 3 10.66 -8.76 2.76
C GLU A 3 11.49 -7.47 3.04
N VAL A 4 12.67 -7.31 2.46
CA VAL A 4 13.56 -6.15 2.65
C VAL A 4 13.66 -5.34 1.35
N ASP A 5 13.87 -5.99 0.22
CA ASP A 5 14.01 -5.35 -1.09
C ASP A 5 12.74 -4.56 -1.46
N TYR A 6 11.55 -5.17 -1.31
CA TYR A 6 10.31 -4.50 -1.71
C TYR A 6 10.00 -3.26 -0.85
N PRO A 7 10.10 -3.31 0.49
CA PRO A 7 10.01 -2.09 1.30
C PRO A 7 11.01 -0.99 0.91
N LEU A 8 12.24 -1.35 0.51
CA LEU A 8 13.23 -0.37 0.05
C LEU A 8 12.79 0.29 -1.26
N ASP A 9 12.32 -0.48 -2.24
CA ASP A 9 11.77 0.05 -3.50
C ASP A 9 10.62 1.02 -3.25
N ILE A 10 9.74 0.70 -2.29
CA ILE A 10 8.64 1.59 -1.89
C ILE A 10 9.17 2.85 -1.20
N GLY A 11 10.18 2.71 -0.34
CA GLY A 11 10.84 3.84 0.31
C GLY A 11 11.46 4.82 -0.70
N GLU A 12 12.14 4.30 -1.72
CA GLU A 12 12.71 5.08 -2.82
C GLU A 12 11.61 5.82 -3.60
N LYS A 13 10.54 5.14 -3.99
CA LYS A 13 9.38 5.77 -4.65
C LYS A 13 8.74 6.85 -3.78
N LEU A 14 8.62 6.62 -2.47
CA LEU A 14 8.09 7.66 -1.58
C LEU A 14 9.01 8.88 -1.52
N LEU A 15 10.33 8.68 -1.53
CA LEU A 15 11.31 9.77 -1.54
C LEU A 15 11.25 10.59 -2.82
N GLU A 16 11.23 9.93 -3.97
CA GLU A 16 11.05 10.59 -5.26
C GLU A 16 9.75 11.41 -5.30
N LEU A 17 8.66 10.79 -4.84
CA LEU A 17 7.36 11.43 -4.81
C LEU A 17 7.31 12.62 -3.83
N ALA A 18 7.94 12.51 -2.66
CA ALA A 18 8.03 13.62 -1.71
C ALA A 18 8.79 14.82 -2.29
N ILE A 19 9.93 14.56 -2.94
CA ILE A 19 10.74 15.58 -3.62
C ILE A 19 9.92 16.26 -4.72
N TYR A 20 9.22 15.46 -5.52
CA TYR A 20 8.40 15.93 -6.62
C TYR A 20 7.21 16.77 -6.13
N CYS A 21 6.45 16.25 -5.18
CA CYS A 21 5.28 16.92 -4.61
C CYS A 21 5.63 18.14 -3.77
N LYS A 22 6.89 18.27 -3.31
CA LYS A 22 7.34 19.25 -2.31
C LYS A 22 6.47 19.23 -1.05
N ARG A 23 6.03 18.03 -0.66
CA ARG A 23 5.09 17.77 0.42
C ARG A 23 5.62 16.66 1.32
N SER A 24 5.12 16.64 2.56
CA SER A 24 5.42 15.53 3.49
C SER A 24 4.70 14.25 3.05
N VAL A 25 5.18 13.09 3.50
CA VAL A 25 4.49 11.80 3.31
C VAL A 25 3.72 11.37 4.56
N ARG A 26 3.24 12.34 5.36
CA ARG A 26 2.67 12.10 6.70
C ARG A 26 1.53 11.09 6.68
N GLY A 27 0.63 11.19 5.71
CA GLY A 27 -0.50 10.29 5.52
C GLY A 27 -0.05 8.85 5.33
N PHE A 28 0.86 8.60 4.37
CA PHE A 28 1.41 7.26 4.13
C PHE A 28 2.16 6.74 5.36
N ARG A 29 3.00 7.57 5.98
CA ARG A 29 3.76 7.23 7.18
C ARG A 29 2.87 6.82 8.36
N SER A 30 1.74 7.50 8.56
CA SER A 30 0.77 7.12 9.61
C SER A 30 0.28 5.69 9.39
N ARG A 31 -0.08 5.34 8.15
CA ARG A 31 -0.55 3.99 7.79
C ARG A 31 0.55 2.94 7.95
N ALA A 32 1.80 3.26 7.61
CA ALA A 32 2.95 2.39 7.84
C ALA A 32 3.17 2.07 9.33
N ARG A 33 2.85 3.01 10.23
CA ARG A 33 2.94 2.79 11.68
C ARG A 33 1.77 1.97 12.22
N GLU A 34 0.58 2.19 11.68
CA GLU A 34 -0.67 1.56 12.14
C GLU A 34 -0.81 0.11 11.66
N MET A 35 -0.45 -0.19 10.42
CA MET A 35 -0.74 -1.50 9.83
C MET A 35 -0.11 -2.67 10.59
N PRO A 36 1.17 -2.65 11.01
CA PRO A 36 1.72 -3.74 11.81
C PRO A 36 0.92 -4.01 13.09
N GLN A 37 0.48 -2.94 13.76
CA GLN A 37 -0.30 -3.05 14.99
C GLN A 37 -1.69 -3.62 14.71
N MET A 38 -2.34 -3.17 13.64
CA MET A 38 -3.64 -3.68 13.21
C MET A 38 -3.57 -5.18 12.88
N ILE A 39 -2.55 -5.62 12.12
CA ILE A 39 -2.39 -7.03 11.77
C ILE A 39 -2.17 -7.87 13.04
N GLN A 40 -1.31 -7.42 13.97
CA GLN A 40 -1.06 -8.13 15.22
C GLN A 40 -2.30 -8.26 16.11
N GLN A 41 -3.17 -7.25 16.13
CA GLN A 41 -4.34 -7.20 17.02
C GLN A 41 -5.58 -7.85 16.41
N LEU A 42 -5.79 -7.68 15.10
CA LEU A 42 -7.03 -8.02 14.41
C LEU A 42 -6.84 -9.12 13.35
N GLY A 43 -5.61 -9.42 12.96
CA GLY A 43 -5.29 -10.26 11.81
C GLY A 43 -5.30 -9.51 10.48
N LEU A 44 -4.80 -10.16 9.43
CA LEU A 44 -4.62 -9.56 8.11
C LEU A 44 -5.94 -9.20 7.43
N ILE A 45 -6.91 -10.12 7.41
CA ILE A 45 -8.17 -9.93 6.68
C ILE A 45 -8.95 -8.71 7.21
N PRO A 46 -9.19 -8.56 8.54
CA PRO A 46 -9.86 -7.37 9.06
C PRO A 46 -9.08 -6.08 8.81
N SER A 47 -7.74 -6.12 8.87
CA SER A 47 -6.87 -4.96 8.61
C SER A 47 -6.98 -4.49 7.16
N LEU A 48 -6.94 -5.40 6.19
CA LEU A 48 -7.14 -5.08 4.77
C LEU A 48 -8.56 -4.61 4.48
N THR A 49 -9.56 -5.21 5.13
CA THR A 49 -10.96 -4.80 5.00
C THR A 49 -11.15 -3.37 5.49
N PHE A 50 -10.50 -2.99 6.59
CA PHE A 50 -10.50 -1.62 7.09
C PHE A 50 -9.87 -0.65 6.08
N LEU A 51 -8.66 -0.95 5.57
CA LEU A 51 -8.02 -0.11 4.55
C LEU A 51 -8.92 0.06 3.32
N LEU A 52 -9.52 -1.03 2.83
CA LEU A 52 -10.45 -1.01 1.70
C LEU A 52 -11.67 -0.12 1.97
N SER A 53 -12.15 -0.03 3.20
CA SER A 53 -13.26 0.87 3.57
C SER A 53 -12.90 2.36 3.56
N LYS A 54 -11.60 2.69 3.49
CA LYS A 54 -11.06 4.06 3.60
C LYS A 54 -10.47 4.60 2.30
N ILE A 55 -10.36 3.77 1.25
CA ILE A 55 -9.74 4.23 0.00
C ILE A 55 -10.58 5.29 -0.71
N ASP A 56 -9.88 6.09 -1.51
CA ASP A 56 -10.46 7.05 -2.43
C ASP A 56 -10.28 6.53 -3.86
N ASP A 57 -11.38 6.30 -4.58
CA ASP A 57 -11.35 5.72 -5.92
C ASP A 57 -10.56 6.59 -6.91
N LYS A 58 -10.50 7.91 -6.67
CA LYS A 58 -9.70 8.84 -7.49
C LYS A 58 -8.20 8.57 -7.36
N ASN A 59 -7.76 8.06 -6.22
CA ASN A 59 -6.35 7.83 -5.91
C ASN A 59 -5.89 6.42 -6.27
N LEU A 60 -6.83 5.51 -6.59
CA LEU A 60 -6.53 4.10 -6.82
C LEU A 60 -5.70 3.89 -8.10
N ILE A 61 -6.14 4.45 -9.23
CA ILE A 61 -5.42 4.34 -10.50
C ILE A 61 -4.05 5.03 -10.43
N PRO A 62 -3.94 6.30 -9.97
CA PRO A 62 -2.64 6.96 -9.79
C PRO A 62 -1.68 6.15 -8.91
N SER A 63 -2.16 5.65 -7.77
CA SER A 63 -1.34 4.84 -6.86
C SER A 63 -0.82 3.58 -7.53
N ILE A 64 -1.63 2.88 -8.32
CA ILE A 64 -1.20 1.66 -9.04
C ILE A 64 -0.19 2.00 -10.14
N GLN A 65 -0.44 3.04 -10.92
CA GLN A 65 0.47 3.44 -11.99
C GLN A 65 1.86 3.78 -11.44
N TYR A 66 1.92 4.49 -10.32
CA TYR A 66 3.18 4.90 -9.71
C TYR A 66 3.86 3.75 -8.95
N PHE A 67 3.21 3.21 -7.91
CA PHE A 67 3.84 2.24 -7.02
C PHE A 67 4.05 0.87 -7.66
N ILE A 68 3.19 0.46 -8.59
CA ILE A 68 3.24 -0.89 -9.16
C ILE A 68 3.82 -0.90 -10.57
N LYS A 69 3.35 -0.01 -11.45
CA LYS A 69 3.80 0.00 -12.86
C LYS A 69 5.06 0.85 -13.10
N GLY A 70 5.50 1.64 -12.12
CA GLY A 70 6.68 2.52 -12.27
C GLY A 70 6.52 3.57 -13.38
N LYS A 71 5.27 3.99 -13.66
CA LYS A 71 5.00 5.02 -14.67
C LYS A 71 5.19 6.42 -14.06
N GLU A 72 5.56 7.37 -14.92
CA GLU A 72 5.65 8.80 -14.59
C GLU A 72 4.33 9.31 -13.97
N ILE A 73 4.45 10.27 -13.06
CA ILE A 73 3.33 10.89 -12.33
C ILE A 73 2.54 11.75 -13.33
N LYS A 74 1.37 11.26 -13.76
CA LYS A 74 0.48 12.00 -14.71
C LYS A 74 -0.67 12.73 -14.03
N ASP A 75 -1.05 12.33 -12.82
CA ASP A 75 -2.11 12.93 -12.02
C ASP A 75 -1.53 13.36 -10.67
N GLU A 76 -0.89 14.52 -10.70
CA GLU A 76 0.09 14.96 -9.71
C GLU A 76 -0.58 15.30 -8.36
N ASN A 77 -1.68 16.06 -8.37
CA ASN A 77 -2.29 16.55 -7.13
C ASN A 77 -2.95 15.45 -6.31
N ASN A 78 -3.68 14.54 -6.98
CA ASN A 78 -4.40 13.46 -6.30
C ASN A 78 -3.45 12.53 -5.54
N LEU A 79 -2.33 12.15 -6.16
CA LEU A 79 -1.34 11.29 -5.52
C LEU A 79 -0.54 12.02 -4.43
N CYS A 80 -0.20 13.29 -4.63
CA CYS A 80 0.48 14.10 -3.63
C CYS A 80 -0.40 14.34 -2.38
N GLU A 81 -1.68 14.62 -2.54
CA GLU A 81 -2.63 14.75 -1.41
C GLU A 81 -2.86 13.41 -0.72
N GLU A 82 -2.94 12.31 -1.50
CA GLU A 82 -3.08 10.98 -0.93
C GLU A 82 -1.95 10.65 0.04
N ILE A 83 -0.69 10.82 -0.35
CA ILE A 83 0.44 10.47 0.53
C ILE A 83 0.63 11.44 1.70
N GLU A 84 0.23 12.70 1.55
CA GLU A 84 0.38 13.73 2.57
C GLU A 84 -0.70 13.62 3.66
N ASP A 85 -1.97 13.43 3.26
CA ASP A 85 -3.11 13.56 4.18
C ASP A 85 -3.67 12.23 4.65
N LYS A 86 -3.81 11.24 3.75
CA LYS A 86 -4.61 10.03 4.00
C LYS A 86 -3.77 8.76 4.07
N GLY A 87 -3.04 8.47 2.99
CA GLY A 87 -2.18 7.31 2.79
C GLY A 87 -2.89 5.96 2.64
N TYR A 88 -4.21 5.88 2.85
CA TYR A 88 -4.96 4.62 2.85
C TYR A 88 -4.91 3.90 1.51
N THR A 89 -5.13 4.62 0.42
CA THR A 89 -5.21 4.07 -0.94
C THR A 89 -3.84 3.58 -1.39
N SER A 90 -2.81 4.42 -1.25
CA SER A 90 -1.45 4.05 -1.64
C SER A 90 -0.91 2.91 -0.77
N TYR A 91 -1.16 2.94 0.54
CA TYR A 91 -0.72 1.87 1.43
C TYR A 91 -1.42 0.54 1.15
N LEU A 92 -2.73 0.57 0.86
CA LEU A 92 -3.47 -0.61 0.43
C LEU A 92 -2.87 -1.18 -0.86
N VAL A 93 -2.64 -0.34 -1.88
CA VAL A 93 -2.06 -0.76 -3.17
C VAL A 93 -0.72 -1.47 -2.99
N VAL A 94 0.17 -0.89 -2.19
CA VAL A 94 1.49 -1.47 -1.91
C VAL A 94 1.35 -2.80 -1.15
N SER A 95 0.58 -2.81 -0.06
CA SER A 95 0.38 -4.02 0.76
C SER A 95 -0.23 -5.16 -0.06
N PHE A 96 -1.14 -4.82 -0.97
CA PHE A 96 -1.81 -5.80 -1.80
C PHE A 96 -0.94 -6.34 -2.92
N ALA A 97 -0.10 -5.50 -3.52
CA ALA A 97 0.88 -5.96 -4.47
C ALA A 97 1.86 -6.94 -3.82
N TRP A 98 2.29 -6.69 -2.57
CA TRP A 98 3.07 -7.64 -1.79
C TRP A 98 2.36 -8.98 -1.58
N ILE A 99 1.08 -8.95 -1.17
CA ILE A 99 0.26 -10.17 -0.99
C ILE A 99 0.23 -10.99 -2.28
N LYS A 100 0.01 -10.35 -3.43
CA LYS A 100 -0.03 -11.04 -4.72
C LYS A 100 1.29 -11.69 -5.09
N LEU A 101 2.40 -10.97 -4.89
CA LEU A 101 3.73 -11.53 -5.12
C LEU A 101 3.93 -12.82 -4.31
N LYS A 102 3.41 -12.86 -3.08
CA LYS A 102 3.51 -14.03 -2.21
C LYS A 102 2.52 -15.14 -2.53
N LEU A 103 1.40 -14.81 -3.15
CA LEU A 103 0.47 -15.80 -3.70
C LEU A 103 1.00 -16.45 -4.98
N ASN A 104 2.09 -15.94 -5.58
CA ASN A 104 2.82 -16.50 -6.72
C ASN A 104 1.98 -16.82 -7.99
N ASP A 105 0.69 -16.49 -8.03
CA ASP A 105 -0.21 -17.06 -9.05
C ASP A 105 -1.48 -16.24 -9.35
N VAL A 106 -1.35 -14.93 -9.55
CA VAL A 106 -2.41 -14.18 -10.26
C VAL A 106 -1.76 -13.08 -11.10
N GLN A 107 -1.71 -13.30 -12.42
CA GLN A 107 -1.51 -12.25 -13.43
C GLN A 107 -2.65 -11.23 -13.32
N PHE A 108 -2.50 -10.29 -12.40
CA PHE A 108 -3.57 -9.41 -11.94
C PHE A 108 -3.84 -8.23 -12.89
N ILE A 109 -3.03 -8.06 -13.93
CA ILE A 109 -3.10 -6.90 -14.82
C ILE A 109 -3.60 -7.29 -16.22
N ASP A 110 -3.78 -8.58 -16.52
CA ASP A 110 -4.17 -9.06 -17.85
C ASP A 110 -5.68 -9.26 -18.04
N LYS A 111 -6.52 -8.82 -17.09
CA LYS A 111 -8.00 -8.94 -17.19
C LYS A 111 -8.77 -7.63 -17.10
N CYS A 112 -8.11 -6.52 -16.80
CA CYS A 112 -8.76 -5.21 -16.69
C CYS A 112 -8.30 -4.33 -17.87
N ASP A 113 -8.76 -4.65 -19.07
CA ASP A 113 -8.35 -3.95 -20.32
C ASP A 113 -9.03 -2.59 -20.50
N ASN A 114 -10.12 -2.33 -19.76
CA ASN A 114 -10.89 -1.10 -19.88
C ASN A 114 -10.71 -0.17 -18.66
N ILE A 115 -10.28 1.06 -18.90
CA ILE A 115 -9.98 2.07 -17.87
C ILE A 115 -11.25 2.45 -17.08
N GLU A 116 -12.42 2.45 -17.73
CA GLU A 116 -13.70 2.83 -17.11
C GLU A 116 -14.16 1.84 -16.03
N GLU A 117 -13.76 0.56 -16.12
CA GLU A 117 -14.12 -0.48 -15.14
C GLU A 117 -12.95 -0.87 -14.22
N LEU A 118 -11.81 -0.19 -14.35
CA LEU A 118 -10.56 -0.61 -13.71
C LEU A 118 -10.68 -0.61 -12.17
N THR A 119 -11.32 0.41 -11.59
CA THR A 119 -11.54 0.51 -10.14
C THR A 119 -12.37 -0.66 -9.59
N ASP A 120 -13.47 -0.99 -10.26
CA ASP A 120 -14.33 -2.11 -9.87
C ASP A 120 -13.64 -3.45 -10.05
N CYS A 121 -12.88 -3.61 -11.14
CA CYS A 121 -12.06 -4.79 -11.40
C CYS A 121 -11.06 -5.01 -10.25
N ILE A 122 -10.34 -3.96 -9.84
CA ILE A 122 -9.39 -4.00 -8.73
C ILE A 122 -10.09 -4.41 -7.43
N LYS A 123 -11.21 -3.77 -7.08
CA LYS A 123 -11.97 -4.07 -5.85
C LYS A 123 -12.50 -5.50 -5.82
N LYS A 124 -13.05 -6.00 -6.93
CA LYS A 124 -13.50 -7.40 -7.05
C LYS A 124 -12.37 -8.37 -6.77
N ASP A 125 -11.18 -8.03 -7.24
CA ASP A 125 -10.03 -8.90 -7.10
C ASP A 125 -9.39 -8.81 -5.70
N TYR A 126 -9.44 -7.66 -5.03
CA TYR A 126 -9.25 -7.56 -3.57
C TYR A 126 -10.16 -8.54 -2.83
N ILE A 127 -11.46 -8.54 -3.14
CA ILE A 127 -12.42 -9.44 -2.51
C ILE A 127 -12.09 -10.91 -2.82
N SER A 128 -11.66 -11.22 -4.05
CA SER A 128 -11.24 -12.56 -4.46
C SER A 128 -10.08 -13.07 -3.59
N VAL A 129 -9.02 -12.27 -3.45
CA VAL A 129 -7.87 -12.61 -2.59
C VAL A 129 -8.30 -12.81 -1.14
N LEU A 130 -9.12 -11.92 -0.58
CA LEU A 130 -9.61 -12.06 0.80
C LEU A 130 -10.40 -13.36 0.99
N LYS A 131 -11.20 -13.78 0.00
CA LYS A 131 -11.91 -15.07 0.03
C LYS A 131 -10.96 -16.25 -0.05
N THR A 132 -9.95 -16.20 -0.93
CA THR A 132 -8.92 -17.24 -1.05
C THR A 132 -8.19 -17.43 0.27
N LEU A 133 -7.71 -16.34 0.89
CA LEU A 133 -7.05 -16.38 2.19
C LEU A 133 -7.99 -16.91 3.28
N LYS A 134 -9.26 -16.47 3.31
CA LYS A 134 -10.23 -16.96 4.30
C LYS A 134 -10.47 -18.47 4.21
N ASN A 135 -10.43 -19.03 3.01
CA ASN A 135 -10.74 -20.44 2.76
C ASN A 135 -9.55 -21.38 3.01
N ASP A 136 -8.32 -20.86 3.04
CA ASP A 136 -7.11 -21.63 3.35
C ASP A 136 -6.36 -21.00 4.54
N LYS A 137 -6.56 -21.59 5.73
CA LYS A 137 -5.94 -21.11 6.98
C LYS A 137 -4.42 -21.19 6.97
N ASN A 138 -3.84 -22.20 6.32
CA ASN A 138 -2.39 -22.38 6.28
C ASN A 138 -1.76 -21.33 5.36
N LEU A 139 -2.40 -21.06 4.23
CA LEU A 139 -2.02 -19.98 3.34
C LEU A 139 -2.18 -18.63 4.03
N LEU A 140 -3.31 -18.36 4.68
CA LEU A 140 -3.54 -17.13 5.43
C LEU A 140 -2.44 -16.88 6.46
N SER A 141 -2.09 -17.86 7.29
CA SER A 141 -1.03 -17.71 8.29
C SER A 141 0.31 -17.31 7.64
N LYS A 142 0.70 -17.98 6.54
CA LYS A 142 1.95 -17.67 5.83
C LYS A 142 1.95 -16.27 5.23
N ILE A 143 0.83 -15.88 4.62
CA ILE A 143 0.69 -14.55 4.01
C ILE A 143 0.62 -13.47 5.09
N GLU A 144 -0.07 -13.71 6.20
CA GLU A 144 -0.15 -12.80 7.33
C GLU A 144 1.23 -12.52 7.94
N ASP A 145 2.01 -13.56 8.22
CA ASP A 145 3.40 -13.42 8.71
C ASP A 145 4.25 -12.62 7.73
N SER A 146 4.13 -12.92 6.44
CA SER A 146 4.85 -12.23 5.37
C SER A 146 4.45 -10.76 5.23
N VAL A 147 3.16 -10.42 5.36
CA VAL A 147 2.67 -9.02 5.29
C VAL A 147 3.02 -8.26 6.56
N LEU A 148 3.01 -8.91 7.72
CA LEU A 148 3.43 -8.32 8.98
C LEU A 148 4.90 -7.93 8.92
N ASN A 149 5.78 -8.84 8.49
CA ASN A 149 7.21 -8.57 8.33
C ASN A 149 7.45 -7.44 7.33
N PHE A 150 6.81 -7.49 6.16
CA PHE A 150 6.83 -6.41 5.18
C PHE A 150 6.42 -5.06 5.79
N SER A 151 5.31 -5.02 6.54
CA SER A 151 4.80 -3.78 7.15
C SER A 151 5.76 -3.24 8.22
N ILE A 152 6.42 -4.12 8.97
CA ILE A 152 7.43 -3.73 9.97
C ILE A 152 8.65 -3.12 9.27
N GLU A 153 9.17 -3.73 8.22
CA GLU A 153 10.33 -3.18 7.50
C GLU A 153 9.97 -1.87 6.79
N LEU A 154 8.81 -1.79 6.14
CA LEU A 154 8.34 -0.55 5.53
C LEU A 154 8.20 0.57 6.55
N LYS A 155 7.65 0.27 7.74
CA LYS A 155 7.60 1.24 8.85
C LYS A 155 8.98 1.77 9.20
N LYS A 156 9.97 0.89 9.40
CA LYS A 156 11.34 1.30 9.77
C LYS A 156 11.96 2.19 8.70
N ILE A 157 11.78 1.84 7.42
CA ILE A 157 12.32 2.61 6.29
C ILE A 157 11.67 3.99 6.23
N VAL A 158 10.34 4.06 6.26
CA VAL A 158 9.61 5.34 6.20
C VAL A 158 9.94 6.19 7.43
N ASP A 159 10.03 5.61 8.63
CA ASP A 159 10.46 6.34 9.82
C ASP A 159 11.93 6.75 9.79
N GLY A 160 12.81 5.98 9.14
CA GLY A 160 14.21 6.33 8.95
C GLY A 160 14.39 7.51 8.00
N ILE A 161 13.63 7.54 6.89
CA ILE A 161 13.69 8.61 5.88
C ILE A 161 13.04 9.89 6.44
N TYR A 162 11.88 9.79 7.09
CA TYR A 162 11.04 10.95 7.47
C TYR A 162 10.95 11.19 8.98
N GLY A 163 11.82 10.54 9.76
CA GLY A 163 11.85 10.56 11.22
C GLY A 163 11.76 11.95 11.84
N GLY A 164 12.47 12.91 11.24
CA GLY A 164 12.64 14.29 11.74
C GLY A 164 11.53 15.28 11.36
N GLU A 165 10.52 14.91 10.59
CA GLU A 165 9.44 15.84 10.17
C GLU A 165 8.46 16.20 11.31
N GLY A 166 8.67 15.66 12.52
CA GLY A 166 7.73 15.75 13.66
C GLY A 166 7.90 16.92 14.63
N ASP A 167 8.96 17.73 14.58
CA ASP A 167 9.27 18.71 15.65
C ASP A 167 9.38 20.18 15.19
N ARG A 168 8.89 20.54 14.00
CA ARG A 168 8.88 21.95 13.53
C ARG A 168 7.48 22.55 13.42
N GLY A 169 6.62 22.24 14.39
CA GLY A 169 5.24 22.71 14.45
C GLY A 169 4.77 23.01 15.87
N SER A 170 5.58 23.71 16.65
CA SER A 170 5.20 24.33 17.94
C SER A 170 6.20 25.45 18.25
N SER A 171 6.09 26.57 17.53
CA SER A 171 6.77 27.83 17.87
C SER A 171 5.89 28.98 17.41
#